data_AF-Q21MM5-F1
#
_entry.id   AF-Q21MM5-F1
#
_cell.length_a   1.000
_cell.length_b   1.000
_cell.length_c   1.000
_cell.angle_alpha   90.00
_cell.angle_beta   90.00
_cell.angle_gamma   90.00
#
_symmetry.space_group_name_H-M   'P 1'
#
loop_
_entity.id
_entity.type
_entity.pdbx_description
1 polymer ?
#
loop_
_entity_poly.entity_id
_entity_poly.type
_entity_poly.pdbx_seq_one_letter_code
_entity_poly.pdbx_strand_id
1 'polypeptide(L)' 'MAIKINDDALHALKIAFSYMPKAIEVTKYEYGERYQQVLDHIEAVREILLINDVDPDEVYGEIHPDDSPNSSY' A
#
# COMPACT_ATOMS: atom_id res chain seq x y z
N MET A 1 14.01 -8.21 -15.29
CA MET A 1 14.18 -6.77 -15.56
C MET A 1 13.38 -6.03 -14.50
N ALA A 2 14.00 -5.19 -13.68
CA ALA A 2 13.27 -4.34 -12.75
C ALA A 2 12.63 -3.21 -13.55
N ILE A 3 11.31 -3.19 -13.62
CA ILE A 3 10.56 -2.07 -14.18
C ILE A 3 10.56 -1.00 -13.10
N LYS A 4 11.62 -0.17 -13.05
CA LYS A 4 11.56 1.06 -12.24
C LYS A 4 10.53 1.98 -12.90
N ILE A 5 9.41 2.17 -12.22
CA ILE A 5 8.33 3.05 -12.66
C ILE A 5 8.82 4.50 -12.53
N ASN A 6 8.28 5.43 -13.32
CA ASN A 6 8.66 6.83 -13.12
C ASN A 6 8.18 7.33 -11.74
N ASP A 7 8.83 8.36 -11.23
CA ASP A 7 8.58 8.86 -9.88
C ASP A 7 7.13 9.33 -9.69
N ASP A 8 6.51 9.94 -10.71
CA ASP A 8 5.10 10.36 -10.65
C ASP A 8 4.14 9.16 -10.53
N ALA A 9 4.39 8.08 -11.28
CA ALA A 9 3.59 6.86 -11.21
C ALA A 9 3.81 6.11 -9.90
N LEU A 10 5.04 6.10 -9.39
CA LEU A 10 5.35 5.53 -8.08
C LEU A 10 4.64 6.32 -6.98
N HIS A 11 4.64 7.65 -7.06
CA HIS A 11 3.91 8.49 -6.11
C HIS A 11 2.39 8.27 -6.19
N ALA A 12 1.81 8.19 -7.39
CA ALA A 12 0.39 7.85 -7.57
C ALA A 12 0.04 6.47 -6.99
N LEU A 13 0.93 5.49 -7.15
CA LEU A 13 0.77 4.15 -6.58
C LEU A 13 0.80 4.19 -5.04
N LYS A 14 1.74 4.94 -4.45
CA LYS A 14 1.82 5.17 -3.00
C LYS A 14 0.52 5.78 -2.46
N ILE A 15 -0.01 6.80 -3.13
CA ILE A 15 -1.30 7.41 -2.77
C ILE A 15 -2.42 6.36 -2.81
N ALA A 16 -2.55 5.63 -3.93
CA ALA A 16 -3.59 4.61 -4.07
C ALA A 16 -3.47 3.53 -2.99
N PHE A 17 -2.25 3.07 -2.69
CA PHE A 17 -1.96 2.08 -1.66
C PHE A 17 -2.35 2.56 -0.26
N SER A 18 -2.12 3.84 0.07
CA SER A 18 -2.48 4.41 1.37
C SER A 18 -3.98 4.36 1.69
N TYR A 19 -4.83 4.28 0.66
CA TYR A 19 -6.28 4.14 0.81
C TYR A 19 -6.78 2.69 0.71
N MET A 20 -5.91 1.72 0.44
CA MET A 20 -6.28 0.31 0.43
C MET A 20 -6.55 -0.19 1.86
N PRO A 21 -7.51 -1.10 2.06
CA PRO A 21 -7.72 -1.71 3.36
C PRO A 21 -6.48 -2.50 3.77
N LYS A 22 -6.18 -2.54 5.07
CA LYS A 22 -5.08 -3.37 5.55
C LYS A 22 -5.44 -4.82 5.36
N ALA A 23 -4.46 -5.67 5.04
CA ALA A 23 -4.71 -7.11 4.83
C ALA A 23 -5.43 -7.77 6.03
N ILE A 24 -5.15 -7.32 7.25
CA ILE A 24 -5.82 -7.79 8.48
C ILE A 24 -7.31 -7.43 8.55
N GLU A 25 -7.74 -6.38 7.86
CA GLU A 25 -9.13 -5.91 7.80
C GLU A 25 -9.92 -6.63 6.69
N VAL A 26 -9.24 -7.27 5.74
CA VAL A 26 -9.85 -7.98 4.61
C VAL A 26 -10.25 -9.40 5.04
N THR A 27 -11.41 -9.50 5.68
CA THR A 27 -11.96 -10.79 6.14
C THR A 27 -13.06 -11.31 5.21
N LYS A 28 -13.29 -12.63 5.24
CA LYS A 28 -14.42 -13.27 4.54
C LYS A 28 -15.79 -12.71 4.97
N TYR A 29 -15.90 -12.21 6.19
CA TYR A 29 -17.14 -11.63 6.69
C TYR A 29 -17.47 -10.30 6.00
N GLU A 30 -16.49 -9.39 5.91
CA GLU A 30 -16.66 -8.07 5.29
C GLU A 30 -16.72 -8.13 3.75
N TYR A 31 -15.89 -8.98 3.14
CA TYR A 31 -15.70 -9.00 1.68
C TYR A 31 -16.34 -10.22 1.00
N GLY A 32 -17.02 -11.10 1.74
CA GLY A 32 -17.67 -12.29 1.21
C GLY A 32 -16.68 -13.20 0.48
N GLU A 33 -17.08 -13.78 -0.66
CA GLU A 33 -16.21 -14.62 -1.50
C GLU A 33 -15.08 -13.84 -2.21
N ARG A 34 -15.11 -12.50 -2.16
CA ARG A 34 -14.10 -11.65 -2.82
C ARG A 34 -12.90 -11.33 -1.93
N TYR A 35 -12.92 -11.73 -0.66
CA TYR A 35 -11.83 -11.41 0.28
C TYR A 35 -10.45 -11.86 -0.25
N GLN A 36 -10.39 -13.05 -0.85
CA GLN A 36 -9.15 -13.58 -1.44
C GLN A 36 -8.68 -12.72 -2.60
N GLN A 37 -9.59 -12.31 -3.50
CA GLN A 37 -9.26 -11.41 -4.61
C GLN A 37 -8.71 -10.06 -4.10
N VAL A 38 -9.29 -9.51 -3.04
CA VAL A 38 -8.82 -8.25 -2.47
C VAL A 38 -7.45 -8.40 -1.84
N LEU A 39 -7.19 -9.50 -1.11
CA LEU A 39 -5.85 -9.81 -0.59
C LEU A 39 -4.83 -9.95 -1.72
N ASP A 40 -5.17 -10.67 -2.79
CA ASP A 40 -4.29 -10.87 -3.93
C ASP A 40 -3.95 -9.54 -4.63
N HIS A 41 -4.92 -8.62 -4.73
CA HIS A 41 -4.69 -7.28 -5.27
C HIS A 41 -3.77 -6.44 -4.37
N ILE A 42 -3.92 -6.52 -3.04
CA ILE A 42 -3.05 -5.82 -2.10
C ILE A 42 -1.62 -6.35 -2.22
N GLU A 43 -1.43 -7.66 -2.25
CA GLU A 43 -0.12 -8.28 -2.43
C GLU A 43 0.54 -7.89 -3.75
N ALA A 44 -0.23 -7.87 -4.85
CA ALA A 44 0.28 -7.43 -6.16
C ALA A 44 0.85 -6.00 -6.12
N VAL A 45 0.22 -5.08 -5.38
CA VAL A 45 0.73 -3.71 -5.23
C VAL A 45 1.94 -3.67 -4.29
N ARG A 46 1.92 -4.43 -3.19
CA ARG A 46 3.06 -4.54 -2.25
C ARG A 46 4.33 -5.02 -2.97
N GLU A 47 4.22 -6.04 -3.81
CA GLU A 47 5.36 -6.55 -4.60
C GLU A 47 5.97 -5.46 -5.50
N ILE A 48 5.14 -4.67 -6.17
CA ILE A 48 5.61 -3.59 -7.05
C ILE A 48 6.31 -2.48 -6.25
N LEU A 49 5.79 -2.12 -5.08
CA LEU A 49 6.45 -1.16 -4.20
C LEU A 49 7.83 -1.67 -3.77
N LEU A 50 7.93 -2.93 -3.35
CA LEU A 50 9.20 -3.56 -2.94
C LEU A 50 10.22 -3.62 -4.10
N ILE A 51 9.77 -3.93 -5.33
CA ILE A 51 10.64 -3.91 -6.53
C ILE A 51 11.21 -2.51 -6.80
N ASN A 52 10.52 -1.46 -6.35
CA ASN A 52 10.93 -0.07 -6.49
C ASN A 52 11.66 0.48 -5.25
N ASP A 53 12.16 -0.40 -4.38
CA ASP A 53 12.88 -0.03 -3.15
C ASP A 53 12.01 0.79 -2.16
N VAL A 54 10.68 0.64 -2.22
CA VAL A 54 9.72 1.29 -1.30
C VAL A 54 9.20 0.27 -0.31
N ASP A 55 9.30 0.58 0.99
CA ASP A 55 8.65 -0.21 2.03
C ASP A 55 7.14 0.11 2.10
N PRO A 56 6.25 -0.86 1.77
CA PRO A 56 4.80 -0.64 1.84
C PRO A 56 4.31 -0.19 3.21
N ASP A 57 4.97 -0.58 4.29
CA ASP A 57 4.53 -0.27 5.65
C ASP A 57 4.85 1.19 6.04
N GLU A 58 5.80 1.85 5.35
CA GLU A 58 6.13 3.26 5.53
C GLU A 58 5.31 4.20 4.62
N VAL A 59 4.74 3.69 3.53
CA VAL A 59 4.01 4.47 2.51
C VAL A 59 2.92 5.37 3.11
N TYR A 60 2.17 4.88 4.10
CA TYR A 60 1.09 5.67 4.70
C TYR A 60 1.65 6.93 5.39
N GLY A 61 2.74 6.80 6.15
CA GLY A 61 3.38 7.94 6.82
C GLY A 61 4.07 8.90 5.86
N GLU A 62 4.61 8.39 4.75
CA GLU A 62 5.18 9.23 3.68
C GLU A 62 4.12 10.07 2.96
N ILE A 63 2.93 9.50 2.70
CA ILE A 63 1.84 10.18 1.98
C ILE A 63 1.03 11.09 2.90
N HIS A 64 0.85 10.71 4.16
CA HIS A 64 0.10 11.48 5.16
C HIS A 64 1.02 11.89 6.32
N PRO A 65 2.01 12.78 6.07
CA PRO A 65 2.94 13.22 7.10
C PRO A 65 2.24 14.00 8.22
N ASP A 66 1.12 14.66 7.91
CA ASP A 66 0.31 15.43 8.88
C ASP A 66 -0.59 14.54 9.76
N ASP A 67 -0.93 13.32 9.33
CA ASP A 67 -1.68 12.34 10.13
C ASP A 67 -0.76 11.43 10.97
N SER A 68 0.55 11.44 10.68
CA SER A 68 1.52 10.77 11.52
C SER A 68 1.56 11.50 12.86
N PRO A 69 1.27 10.83 14.00
CA PRO A 69 1.36 11.50 15.29
C PRO A 69 2.78 12.06 15.40
N ASN A 70 2.87 13.38 15.53
CA ASN A 70 4.11 14.13 15.68
C ASN A 70 4.99 13.42 16.72
N SER A 71 5.89 12.56 16.27
CA SER A 71 6.81 11.83 17.15
C SER A 71 7.95 12.78 17.45
N SER A 72 7.65 13.84 18.19
CA SER A 72 8.64 14.56 18.99
C SER A 72 8.85 13.75 20.25
N TYR A 73 9.85 12.87 20.23
CA TYR A 73 10.46 12.28 21.41
C TYR A 73 11.84 12.89 21.64
#